data_AF-A0ABD0NUC5-F1
#
_entry.id   AF-A0ABD0NUC5-F1
#
_cell.length_a   1.000
_cell.length_b   1.000
_cell.length_c   1.000
_cell.angle_alpha   90.00
_cell.angle_beta   90.00
_cell.angle_gamma   90.00
#
_symmetry.space_group_name_H-M   'P 1'
#
loop_
_entity.id
_entity.type
_entity.pdbx_description
1 polymer ?
#
loop_
_entity_poly.entity_id
_entity_poly.type
_entity_poly.pdbx_seq_one_letter_code
_entity_poly.pdbx_strand_id
1 'polypeptide(L)'
;NKFKKECEEIETMENLNRVLLENVLPAHVAEHFLGRNWKNEDLYHQSYDLVCVMFASIPDFKEFYTESDVNKEGLECLRLLNEIIADFDE
;
A
#
# COMPACT_ATOMS: atom_id res chain seq x y z
N ASN A 1 -31.34 17.84 -3.27
CA ASN A 1 -30.87 16.64 -4.01
C ASN A 1 -29.51 16.84 -4.69
N LYS A 2 -29.27 17.88 -5.50
CA LYS A 2 -27.94 18.13 -6.12
C LYS A 2 -26.80 18.31 -5.12
N PHE A 3 -26.99 19.16 -4.10
CA PHE A 3 -25.99 19.39 -3.05
C PHE A 3 -25.62 18.14 -2.24
N LYS A 4 -26.59 17.24 -1.99
CA LYS A 4 -26.32 15.98 -1.26
C LYS A 4 -25.42 15.06 -2.08
N LYS A 5 -25.68 14.95 -3.38
CA LYS A 5 -24.87 14.19 -4.32
C LYS A 5 -23.45 14.75 -4.46
N GLU A 6 -23.31 16.08 -4.50
CA GLU A 6 -22.00 16.74 -4.53
C GLU A 6 -21.20 16.49 -3.23
N CYS A 7 -21.83 16.54 -2.05
CA CYS A 7 -21.17 16.18 -0.80
C CYS A 7 -20.72 14.71 -0.76
N GLU A 8 -21.56 13.78 -1.22
CA GLU A 8 -21.24 12.35 -1.29
C GLU A 8 -20.06 12.07 -2.25
N GLU A 9 -20.02 12.77 -3.38
CA GLU A 9 -18.90 12.67 -4.35
C GLU A 9 -17.58 13.20 -3.76
N ILE A 10 -17.63 14.31 -3.01
CA ILE A 10 -16.46 14.87 -2.31
C ILE A 10 -15.95 13.90 -1.25
N GLU A 11 -16.83 13.37 -0.40
CA GLU A 11 -16.48 12.40 0.63
C GLU A 11 -15.86 11.13 0.04
N THR A 12 -16.43 10.63 -1.06
CA THR A 12 -15.88 9.47 -1.77
C THR A 12 -14.47 9.76 -2.29
N MET A 13 -14.24 10.94 -2.88
CA MET A 13 -12.94 11.33 -3.40
C MET A 13 -11.90 11.48 -2.28
N GLU A 14 -12.28 12.06 -1.14
CA GLU A 14 -11.42 12.17 0.04
C GLU A 14 -11.01 10.80 0.59
N ASN A 15 -11.97 9.88 0.67
CA ASN A 15 -11.71 8.51 1.13
C ASN A 15 -10.79 7.75 0.16
N LEU A 16 -10.99 7.89 -1.16
CA LEU A 16 -10.12 7.28 -2.15
C LEU A 16 -8.69 7.81 -2.08
N ASN A 17 -8.52 9.14 -1.96
CA ASN A 17 -7.19 9.74 -1.82
C ASN A 17 -6.48 9.27 -0.55
N ARG A 18 -7.21 9.09 0.56
CA ARG A 18 -6.66 8.54 1.80
C ARG A 18 -6.14 7.12 1.61
N VAL A 19 -6.96 6.23 1.05
CA VAL A 19 -6.56 4.83 0.79
C VAL A 19 -5.34 4.76 -0.12
N LEU A 20 -5.29 5.59 -1.17
CA LEU A 20 -4.13 5.65 -2.07
C LEU A 20 -2.86 6.11 -1.36
N LEU A 21 -2.96 7.08 -0.45
CA LEU A 21 -1.81 7.56 0.32
C LEU A 21 -1.36 6.53 1.35
N GLU A 22 -2.29 5.86 2.04
CA GLU A 22 -1.98 4.81 3.02
C GLU A 22 -1.33 3.57 2.36
N ASN A 23 -1.62 3.30 1.09
CA ASN A 23 -0.93 2.26 0.31
C ASN A 23 0.55 2.57 0.01
N VAL A 24 0.98 3.83 0.12
CA VAL A 24 2.34 4.27 -0.24
C VAL A 24 3.12 4.75 0.99
N LEU A 25 2.42 5.34 1.96
CA LEU A 25 3.00 5.95 3.14
C LEU A 25 2.40 5.32 4.41
N PRO A 26 3.18 5.17 5.49
CA PRO A 26 2.62 4.81 6.79
C PRO A 26 1.51 5.79 7.20
N ALA A 27 0.46 5.30 7.85
CA ALA A 27 -0.74 6.10 8.18
C ALA A 27 -0.44 7.44 8.87
N HIS A 28 0.47 7.47 9.84
CA HIS A 28 0.87 8.69 10.55
C HIS A 28 1.59 9.71 9.65
N VAL A 29 2.29 9.24 8.61
CA VAL A 29 2.95 10.08 7.61
C VAL A 29 1.92 10.58 6.59
N ALA A 30 0.96 9.75 6.19
CA ALA A 30 -0.14 10.17 5.32
C ALA A 30 -0.98 11.28 5.97
N GLU A 31 -1.32 11.14 7.26
CA GLU A 31 -2.06 12.16 8.03
C GLU A 31 -1.29 13.49 8.09
N HIS A 32 0.04 13.44 8.24
CA HIS A 32 0.88 14.63 8.19
C HIS A 32 0.62 15.42 6.91
N PHE A 33 0.68 14.78 5.74
CA PHE A 33 0.51 15.44 4.44
C PHE A 33 -0.94 15.84 4.13
N LEU A 34 -1.93 15.14 4.67
CA LEU A 34 -3.35 15.47 4.50
C LEU A 34 -3.81 16.63 5.40
N GLY A 35 -3.15 16.84 6.55
CA GLY A 35 -3.61 17.79 7.58
C GLY A 35 -3.21 19.27 7.39
N ARG A 36 -2.31 19.60 6.46
CA ARG A 36 -1.89 20.99 6.20
C ARG A 36 -1.61 21.25 4.71
N ASN A 37 -1.70 22.51 4.29
CA ASN A 37 -1.24 22.97 2.97
C ASN A 37 0.29 23.01 2.92
N TRP A 38 0.93 21.85 2.86
CA TRP A 38 2.37 21.73 2.64
C TRP A 38 2.71 22.20 1.23
N LYS A 39 3.86 22.86 1.08
CA LYS A 39 4.45 23.09 -0.23
C LYS A 39 5.13 21.79 -0.67
N ASN A 40 5.23 21.57 -1.98
CA ASN A 40 5.89 20.37 -2.53
C ASN A 40 7.35 20.17 -2.07
N GLU A 41 7.98 21.19 -1.48
CA GLU A 41 9.37 21.15 -1.00
C GLU A 41 9.48 20.81 0.50
N ASP A 42 8.36 20.68 1.21
CA ASP A 42 8.36 20.37 2.64
C ASP A 42 8.58 18.87 2.86
N LEU A 43 9.82 18.49 3.20
CA LEU A 43 10.20 17.11 3.48
C LEU A 43 9.78 16.67 4.90
N TYR A 44 9.33 15.43 5.03
CA TYR A 44 9.02 14.81 6.32
C TYR A 44 10.22 14.05 6.88
N HIS A 45 10.55 14.26 8.16
CA HIS A 45 11.50 13.44 8.91
C HIS A 45 11.08 13.33 10.38
N GLN A 46 11.33 12.18 11.01
CA GLN A 46 11.09 11.98 12.44
C GLN A 46 12.17 11.07 13.04
N SER A 47 12.75 11.50 14.16
CA SER A 47 13.73 10.72 14.92
C SER A 47 13.04 9.88 15.99
N TYR A 48 13.58 8.68 16.25
CA TYR A 48 13.07 7.75 17.25
C TYR A 48 14.24 7.23 18.09
N ASP A 49 14.05 7.14 19.40
CA ASP A 49 15.07 6.66 20.34
C ASP A 49 15.30 5.14 20.25
N LEU A 50 14.29 4.39 19.81
CA LEU A 50 14.31 2.94 19.65
C LEU A 50 13.64 2.55 18.32
N VAL A 51 14.36 1.80 17.49
CA VAL A 51 13.89 1.32 16.19
C VAL A 51 14.28 -0.15 16.03
N CYS A 52 13.42 -0.96 15.42
CA CYS A 52 13.68 -2.35 15.06
C CYS A 52 13.37 -2.57 13.58
N VAL A 53 14.18 -3.40 12.91
CA VAL A 53 13.97 -3.83 11.52
C VAL A 53 14.06 -5.35 11.47
N MET A 54 13.06 -5.99 10.85
CA MET A 54 13.04 -7.43 10.63
C MET A 54 13.03 -7.72 9.13
N PHE A 55 13.72 -8.77 8.73
CA PHE A 55 13.69 -9.29 7.37
C PHE A 55 13.06 -10.68 7.38
N ALA A 56 12.17 -10.94 6.43
CA ALA A 56 11.60 -12.24 6.17
C ALA A 56 11.94 -12.65 4.73
N SER A 57 12.17 -13.94 4.52
CA SER A 57 12.48 -14.50 3.20
C SER A 57 11.66 -15.76 2.97
N ILE A 58 11.13 -15.92 1.76
CA ILE A 58 10.48 -17.16 1.33
C ILE A 58 11.55 -18.01 0.63
N PRO A 59 12.08 -19.06 1.28
CA PRO A 59 13.10 -19.90 0.67
C PRO A 59 12.53 -20.65 -0.53
N ASP A 60 13.41 -20.97 -1.49
CA ASP A 60 13.13 -21.86 -2.64
C ASP A 60 11.99 -21.43 -3.58
N PHE A 61 11.38 -20.24 -3.39
CA PHE A 61 10.29 -19.73 -4.25
C PHE A 61 10.71 -19.62 -5.72
N LYS A 62 11.97 -19.27 -5.98
CA LYS A 62 12.54 -19.19 -7.33
C LYS A 62 12.60 -20.55 -8.02
N GLU A 63 12.85 -21.63 -7.28
CA GLU A 63 12.90 -22.99 -7.84
C GLU A 63 11.50 -23.54 -8.09
N PHE A 64 10.54 -23.15 -7.24
CA PHE A 64 9.11 -23.43 -7.44
C PHE A 64 8.50 -22.65 -8.62
N TYR A 65 9.05 -21.49 -8.96
CA TYR A 65 8.58 -20.64 -10.04
C TYR A 65 8.99 -21.19 -11.42
N THR A 66 8.02 -21.54 -12.25
CA THR A 66 8.24 -21.95 -13.64
C THR A 66 7.30 -21.24 -14.61
N GLU A 67 7.87 -20.56 -15.59
CA GLU A 67 7.14 -19.95 -16.70
C GLU A 67 6.96 -20.98 -17.82
N SER A 68 5.71 -21.35 -18.09
CA SER A 68 5.35 -22.15 -19.27
C SER A 68 3.93 -21.82 -19.70
N ASP A 69 3.62 -22.05 -20.98
CA ASP A 69 2.25 -21.87 -21.51
C ASP A 69 1.22 -22.71 -20.75
N VAL A 70 1.64 -23.87 -20.23
CA VAL A 70 0.80 -24.77 -19.40
C VAL A 70 0.53 -24.17 -18.01
N ASN A 71 1.48 -23.40 -17.46
CA ASN A 71 1.37 -22.76 -16.15
C ASN A 71 0.93 -21.28 -16.22
N LYS A 72 0.27 -20.86 -17.31
CA LYS A 72 -0.15 -19.46 -17.52
C LYS A 72 1.01 -18.46 -17.29
N GLU A 73 2.19 -18.76 -17.80
CA GLU A 73 3.38 -17.90 -17.65
C GLU A 73 3.77 -17.64 -16.16
N GLY A 74 3.48 -18.59 -15.26
CA GLY A 74 3.82 -18.47 -13.84
C GLY A 74 2.86 -17.59 -13.02
N LEU A 75 1.72 -17.18 -13.60
CA LEU A 75 0.73 -16.33 -12.94
C LEU A 75 0.18 -16.95 -11.64
N GLU A 76 0.00 -18.27 -11.61
CA GLU A 76 -0.49 -18.95 -10.40
C GLU A 76 0.52 -18.89 -9.25
N CYS A 77 1.82 -18.90 -9.55
CA CYS A 77 2.86 -18.73 -8.54
C CYS A 77 2.84 -17.31 -7.95
N LEU A 78 2.61 -16.29 -8.80
CA LEU A 78 2.46 -14.90 -8.34
C LEU A 78 1.18 -14.70 -7.54
N ARG A 79 0.08 -15.36 -7.91
CA ARG A 79 -1.16 -15.35 -7.13
C ARG A 79 -0.93 -15.91 -5.73
N LEU A 80 -0.27 -17.07 -5.62
CA LEU A 80 0.10 -17.66 -4.32
C LEU A 80 0.99 -16.72 -3.50
N LEU A 81 1.98 -16.09 -4.13
CA LEU A 81 2.83 -15.11 -3.44
C LEU A 81 2.02 -13.92 -2.91
N ASN A 82 1.09 -13.40 -3.71
CA ASN A 82 0.21 -12.32 -3.30
C ASN A 82 -0.73 -12.74 -2.16
N GLU A 83 -1.21 -13.99 -2.15
CA GLU A 83 -1.98 -14.55 -1.03
C GLU A 83 -1.14 -14.61 0.26
N ILE A 84 0.10 -15.12 0.18
CA ILE A 84 1.01 -15.14 1.34
C ILE A 84 1.24 -13.73 1.88
N ILE A 85 1.53 -12.75 1.00
CA ILE A 85 1.76 -11.36 1.41
C ILE A 85 0.49 -10.75 2.01
N ALA A 86 -0.68 -10.97 1.40
CA ALA A 86 -1.95 -10.47 1.91
C ALA A 86 -2.28 -11.03 3.30
N ASP A 87 -2.00 -12.32 3.56
CA ASP A 87 -2.15 -12.94 4.88
C ASP A 87 -1.21 -12.32 5.93
N PHE A 88 -0.09 -11.71 5.53
CA PHE A 88 0.80 -10.95 6.43
C PHE A 88 0.39 -9.50 6.63
N ASP A 89 -0.33 -8.91 5.66
CA ASP A 89 -0.82 -7.52 5.73
C ASP A 89 -2.09 -7.38 6.60
N GLU A 90 -2.81 -8.47 6.89
CA GLU A 90 -3.89 -8.55 7.90
C GLU A 90 -3.38 -8.49 9.35
#